data_AF-A0A527YPG0-F1
#
_entry.id   AF-A0A527YPG0-F1
#
_cell.length_a   1.000
_cell.length_b   1.000
_cell.length_c   1.000
_cell.angle_alpha   90.00
_cell.angle_beta   90.00
_cell.angle_gamma   90.00
#
_symmetry.space_group_name_H-M   'P 1'
#
loop_
_entity.id
_entity.type
_entity.pdbx_description
1 polymer ?
#
loop_
_entity_poly.entity_id
_entity_poly.type
_entity_poly.pdbx_seq_one_letter_code
_entity_poly.pdbx_strand_id
1 'polypeptide(L)'
;AENPAPERPQDLVQHNCINYRFPTSGALYVWEFEEDGREIKIRVDGQLVFNNIFHVLDAALAGRGLAYVPEEIALPHIAKGRLARVLEGWSPYWDGYH
;
A
#
# COMPACT_ATOMS: atom_id res chain seq x y z
N ALA A 1 9.40 -5.19 -14.69
CA ALA A 1 8.87 -5.52 -13.34
C ALA A 1 8.72 -7.02 -13.31
N GLU A 2 9.39 -7.72 -12.40
CA GLU A 2 9.52 -9.19 -12.45
C GLU A 2 8.28 -9.95 -11.95
N ASN A 3 7.29 -9.26 -11.36
CA ASN A 3 6.01 -9.87 -10.97
C ASN A 3 4.83 -9.12 -11.61
N PRO A 4 3.79 -9.83 -12.10
CA PRO A 4 2.53 -9.23 -12.56
C PRO A 4 1.85 -8.44 -11.43
N ALA A 5 0.91 -7.55 -11.74
CA ALA A 5 0.18 -6.84 -10.69
C ALA A 5 -0.62 -7.81 -9.81
N PRO A 6 -0.69 -7.62 -8.48
CA PRO A 6 -1.48 -8.49 -7.61
C PRO A 6 -2.97 -8.39 -7.97
N GLU A 7 -3.65 -9.53 -8.03
CA GLU A 7 -5.09 -9.60 -8.31
C GLU A 7 -5.91 -9.70 -7.03
N ARG A 8 -5.31 -10.24 -5.96
CA ARG A 8 -5.91 -10.37 -4.62
C ARG A 8 -4.99 -9.86 -3.52
N PRO A 9 -5.51 -9.41 -2.36
CA PRO A 9 -4.71 -8.97 -1.23
C PRO A 9 -3.70 -10.02 -0.74
N GLN A 10 -4.02 -11.31 -0.85
CA GLN A 10 -3.11 -12.39 -0.43
C GLN A 10 -1.87 -12.50 -1.32
N ASP A 11 -1.93 -12.01 -2.57
CA ASP A 11 -0.80 -12.04 -3.50
C ASP A 11 0.33 -11.12 -3.01
N LEU A 12 0.02 -10.10 -2.21
CA LEU A 12 0.98 -9.13 -1.67
C LEU A 12 2.14 -9.79 -0.91
N VAL A 13 1.94 -10.97 -0.34
CA VAL A 13 2.98 -11.74 0.35
C VAL A 13 4.12 -12.17 -0.59
N GLN A 14 3.83 -12.25 -1.90
CA GLN A 14 4.82 -12.59 -2.94
C GLN A 14 5.42 -11.36 -3.63
N HIS A 15 5.00 -10.15 -3.25
CA HIS A 15 5.50 -8.91 -3.82
C HIS A 15 6.49 -8.23 -2.88
N ASN A 16 7.42 -7.48 -3.46
CA ASN A 16 8.24 -6.57 -2.67
C ASN A 16 7.35 -5.40 -2.22
N CYS A 17 6.95 -5.42 -0.95
CA CYS A 17 6.14 -4.37 -0.37
C CYS A 17 7.02 -3.37 0.39
N ILE A 18 6.57 -2.13 0.50
CA ILE A 18 7.23 -1.08 1.26
C ILE A 18 6.43 -0.89 2.54
N ASN A 19 7.06 -1.19 3.67
CA ASN A 19 6.41 -1.19 4.97
C ASN A 19 6.46 0.22 5.59
N TYR A 20 5.34 0.62 6.18
CA TYR A 20 5.28 1.79 7.06
C TYR A 20 5.38 1.34 8.51
N ARG A 21 6.29 1.95 9.27
CA ARG A 21 6.44 1.74 10.71
C ARG A 21 5.88 2.95 11.44
N PHE A 22 4.90 2.72 12.32
CA PHE A 22 4.36 3.79 13.14
C PHE A 22 5.45 4.41 14.03
N PRO A 23 5.68 5.74 13.97
CA PRO A 23 6.70 6.40 14.78
C PRO A 23 6.50 6.23 16.29
N THR A 24 5.25 6.14 16.74
CA THR A 24 4.89 6.09 18.17
C THR A 24 4.97 4.69 18.75
N SER A 25 4.39 3.68 18.09
CA SER A 25 4.34 2.30 18.59
C SER A 25 5.49 1.42 18.09
N GLY A 26 6.18 1.83 17.02
CA GLY A 26 7.20 1.02 16.34
C GLY A 26 6.64 -0.18 15.58
N ALA A 27 5.32 -0.40 15.61
CA ALA A 27 4.64 -1.47 14.89
C ALA A 27 4.65 -1.20 13.38
N LEU A 28 4.72 -2.25 12.58
CA LEU A 28 4.48 -2.16 11.14
C LEU A 28 2.98 -2.02 10.89
N TYR A 29 2.61 -1.17 9.95
CA TYR A 29 1.23 -1.03 9.54
C TYR A 29 0.77 -2.30 8.83
N VAL A 30 -0.35 -2.84 9.31
CA VAL A 30 -1.03 -3.98 8.68
C VAL A 30 -1.92 -3.40 7.61
N TRP A 31 -1.79 -3.90 6.38
CA TRP A 31 -2.60 -3.39 5.27
C TRP A 31 -4.01 -3.94 5.39
N GLU A 32 -4.99 -3.05 5.29
CA GLU A 32 -6.39 -3.34 5.53
C GLU A 32 -7.14 -3.27 4.19
N PHE A 33 -7.91 -4.30 3.91
CA PHE A 33 -8.72 -4.46 2.72
C PHE A 33 -10.10 -4.98 3.14
N GLU A 34 -11.06 -4.99 2.22
CA GLU A 34 -12.40 -5.52 2.43
C GLU A 34 -12.85 -6.34 1.21
N GLU A 35 -13.49 -7.48 1.46
CA GLU A 35 -14.20 -8.28 0.45
C GLU A 35 -15.57 -8.67 1.01
N ASP A 36 -16.65 -8.29 0.32
CA ASP A 36 -18.02 -8.64 0.71
C ASP A 36 -18.37 -8.33 2.19
N GLY A 37 -17.93 -7.16 2.69
CA GLY A 37 -18.15 -6.74 4.08
C GLY A 37 -17.27 -7.45 5.12
N ARG A 38 -16.25 -8.21 4.68
CA ARG A 38 -15.27 -8.86 5.55
C ARG A 38 -13.94 -8.15 5.46
N GLU A 39 -13.44 -7.70 6.61
CA GLU A 39 -12.11 -7.11 6.72
C GLU A 39 -11.01 -8.16 6.46
N ILE A 40 -10.07 -7.82 5.60
CA ILE A 40 -8.89 -8.59 5.26
C ILE A 40 -7.66 -7.81 5.72
N LYS A 41 -6.90 -8.40 6.64
CA LYS A 41 -5.67 -7.82 7.19
C LYS A 41 -4.45 -8.58 6.67
N ILE A 42 -3.61 -7.90 5.90
CA ILE A 42 -2.39 -8.48 5.34
C ILE A 42 -1.16 -7.88 6.00
N ARG A 43 -0.35 -8.75 6.60
CA ARG A 43 1.02 -8.41 6.97
C ARG A 43 1.90 -8.70 5.77
N VAL A 44 2.52 -7.66 5.25
CA VAL A 44 3.41 -7.76 4.08
C VAL A 44 4.86 -7.79 4.52
N ASP A 45 5.66 -8.59 3.84
CA ASP A 45 7.11 -8.58 3.97
C ASP A 45 7.73 -7.72 2.86
N GLY A 46 8.88 -7.14 3.16
CA GLY A 46 9.46 -6.13 2.28
C GLY A 46 10.87 -5.72 2.67
N GLN A 47 11.69 -5.38 1.69
CA GLN A 47 13.07 -4.94 1.92
C GLN A 47 13.18 -3.53 2.52
N LEU A 48 12.13 -2.72 2.36
CA LEU A 48 12.12 -1.33 2.80
C LEU A 48 11.08 -1.10 3.89
N VAL A 49 11.51 -0.44 4.96
CA VAL A 49 10.66 0.01 6.06
C VAL A 49 10.96 1.47 6.33
N PHE A 50 9.94 2.32 6.30
CA PHE A 50 10.06 3.74 6.62
C PHE A 50 9.09 4.14 7.73
N ASN A 51 9.44 5.17 8.48
CA ASN A 51 8.58 5.78 9.51
C ASN A 51 7.93 7.10 9.05
N ASN A 52 7.98 7.40 7.75
CA ASN A 52 7.32 8.55 7.15
C ASN A 52 6.60 8.10 5.88
N ILE A 53 5.31 8.40 5.78
CA ILE A 53 4.47 7.99 4.64
C ILE A 53 4.93 8.60 3.31
N PHE A 54 5.54 9.79 3.32
CA PHE A 54 6.10 10.39 2.10
C PHE A 54 7.33 9.64 1.61
N HIS A 55 8.15 9.08 2.50
CA HIS A 55 9.28 8.23 2.09
C HIS A 55 8.80 6.88 1.52
N VAL A 56 7.69 6.35 2.03
CA VAL A 56 7.03 5.17 1.45
C VAL A 56 6.57 5.46 0.01
N LEU A 57 5.93 6.62 -0.21
CA LEU A 57 5.51 7.08 -1.53
C LEU A 57 6.71 7.27 -2.48
N ASP A 58 7.78 7.93 -2.03
CA ASP A 58 8.98 8.16 -2.85
C ASP A 58 9.65 6.85 -3.26
N ALA A 59 9.69 5.85 -2.37
CA ALA A 59 10.20 4.53 -2.70
C ALA A 59 9.34 3.81 -3.76
N ALA A 60 8.01 3.96 -3.70
CA ALA A 60 7.11 3.43 -4.73
C ALA A 60 7.33 4.13 -6.09
N LEU A 61 7.46 5.46 -6.09
CA LEU A 61 7.79 6.25 -7.27
C LEU A 61 9.14 5.90 -7.88
N ALA A 62 10.10 5.46 -7.06
CA ALA A 62 11.39 4.95 -7.49
C ALA A 62 11.35 3.47 -7.95
N GLY A 63 10.16 2.86 -8.03
CA GLY A 63 9.97 1.48 -8.51
C GLY A 63 10.48 0.42 -7.54
N ARG A 64 10.55 0.72 -6.23
CA ARG A 64 11.10 -0.21 -5.23
C ARG A 64 10.09 -1.23 -4.71
N GLY A 65 8.82 -1.13 -5.08
CA GLY A 65 7.80 -2.09 -4.65
C GLY A 65 6.40 -1.51 -4.62
N LEU A 66 5.48 -2.27 -4.03
CA LEU A 66 4.12 -1.84 -3.74
C LEU A 66 4.09 -1.05 -2.43
N ALA A 67 3.25 -0.04 -2.36
CA ALA A 67 3.07 0.79 -1.18
C ALA A 67 1.58 0.96 -0.87
N TYR A 68 1.27 0.97 0.43
CA TYR A 68 -0.04 1.31 0.94
C TYR A 68 0.04 2.72 1.54
N VAL A 69 -0.59 3.67 0.87
CA VAL A 69 -0.54 5.10 1.22
C VAL A 69 -1.92 5.73 1.06
N PRO A 70 -2.22 6.85 1.75
CA PRO A 70 -3.45 7.59 1.54
C PRO A 70 -3.65 7.97 0.07
N GLU A 71 -4.89 7.84 -0.41
CA GLU A 71 -5.23 8.13 -1.80
C GLU A 71 -4.88 9.57 -2.19
N GLU A 72 -5.15 10.55 -1.32
CA GLU A 72 -4.89 11.97 -1.54
C GLU A 72 -3.45 12.27 -1.98
N ILE A 73 -2.47 11.57 -1.39
CA ILE A 73 -1.05 11.78 -1.72
C ILE A 73 -0.62 10.99 -2.95
N ALA A 74 -1.34 9.92 -3.32
CA ALA A 74 -1.03 9.11 -4.51
C ALA A 74 -1.69 9.67 -5.78
N LEU A 75 -2.89 10.25 -5.68
CA LEU A 75 -3.70 10.73 -6.81
C LEU A 75 -2.93 11.61 -7.82
N PRO A 76 -2.13 12.61 -7.40
CA PRO A 76 -1.38 13.44 -8.35
C PRO A 76 -0.35 12.67 -9.17
N HIS A 77 0.17 11.56 -8.63
CA HIS A 77 1.15 10.71 -9.30
C HIS A 77 0.48 9.68 -10.22
N ILE A 78 -0.67 9.17 -9.81
CA ILE A 78 -1.52 8.30 -10.63
C ILE A 78 -2.01 9.06 -11.87
N ALA A 79 -2.53 10.28 -11.68
CA ALA A 79 -2.99 11.13 -12.78
C ALA A 79 -1.88 11.45 -13.80
N LYS A 80 -0.62 11.42 -13.38
CA LYS A 80 0.57 11.62 -14.23
C LYS A 80 1.14 10.32 -14.80
N GLY A 81 0.51 9.17 -14.55
CA GLY A 81 0.98 7.85 -14.98
C GLY A 81 2.28 7.39 -14.30
N ARG A 82 2.67 8.03 -13.19
CA ARG A 82 3.89 7.69 -12.43
C ARG A 82 3.66 6.54 -11.45
N LEU A 83 2.41 6.35 -11.02
CA LEU A 83 1.96 5.24 -10.21
C LEU A 83 0.75 4.61 -10.87
N ALA A 84 0.55 3.32 -10.63
CA ALA A 84 -0.66 2.60 -10.97
C ALA A 84 -1.32 2.13 -9.67
N ARG A 85 -2.64 2.30 -9.58
CA ARG A 85 -3.43 1.69 -8.52
C ARG A 85 -3.58 0.21 -8.81
N VAL A 86 -3.55 -0.60 -7.74
CA VAL A 86 -3.78 -2.04 -7.78
C VAL A 86 -4.75 -2.39 -6.65
N LEU A 87 -5.43 -3.53 -6.76
CA LEU A 87 -6.39 -4.00 -5.75
C LEU A 87 -7.52 -2.99 -5.42
N GLU A 88 -7.90 -2.13 -6.37
CA GLU A 88 -8.94 -1.11 -6.14
C GLU A 88 -10.27 -1.70 -5.70
N GLY A 89 -10.64 -2.88 -6.21
CA GLY A 89 -11.87 -3.58 -5.81
C GLY A 89 -11.85 -4.14 -4.39
N TRP A 90 -10.72 -4.07 -3.70
CA TRP A 90 -10.52 -4.60 -2.35
C TRP A 90 -10.25 -3.50 -1.32
N SER A 91 -10.10 -2.25 -1.75
CA SER A 91 -9.86 -1.14 -0.83
C SER A 91 -11.20 -0.53 -0.45
N PRO A 92 -11.61 -0.58 0.83
CA PRO A 92 -12.83 0.09 1.25
C PRO A 92 -12.66 1.60 1.00
N TYR A 93 -13.70 2.24 0.47
CA TYR A 93 -13.75 3.70 0.42
C TYR A 93 -13.75 4.22 1.87
N TRP A 94 -12.66 4.87 2.28
CA TRP A 94 -12.55 5.45 3.61
C TRP A 94 -13.19 6.85 3.59
N ASP A 95 -14.35 7.01 4.25
CA ASP A 95 -15.10 8.28 4.34
C ASP A 95 -14.52 9.31 5.34
N GLY A 96 -13.20 9.25 5.61
CA GLY A 96 -12.53 10.12 6.59
C GLY A 96 -12.88 9.84 8.08
N TYR A 97 -12.51 10.78 8.95
CA TYR A 97 -12.89 10.78 10.37
C TYR A 97 -14.21 11.56 10.55
N HIS A 98 -15.22 10.94 11.14
CA HIS A 98 -16.39 11.65 11.70
C HIS A 98 -16.09 12.23 13.08
#